data_AF-A0A1V4X7Q5-F1
#
_entry.id   AF-A0A1V4X7Q5-F1
#
_cell.length_a   1.000
_cell.length_b   1.000
_cell.length_c   1.000
_cell.angle_alpha   90.00
_cell.angle_beta   90.00
_cell.angle_gamma   90.00
#
_symmetry.space_group_name_H-M   'P 1'
#
loop_
_entity.id
_entity.type
_entity.pdbx_description
1 polymer ?
#
loop_
_entity_poly.entity_id
_entity_poly.type
_entity_poly.pdbx_seq_one_letter_code
_entity_poly.pdbx_strand_id
1 'polypeptide(L)'
;MGDATEMNLLQEGNVARQGPVRTGLQRTFMTIVLACIAVTLEIYYSICAGACSYLRGTIFGVNLEYVGIGYMVCIILLSILKKDTLLLVLLSAGVGIEFYLIAFQVWHNTYCLYCLAFAAIVFLLFAVNFKRDRTMLCVVSTVAALIFFSIFFKGSLAPTYSYTLQINPIERSLCESLKTFTA
;
A
#
# COMPACT_ATOMS: atom_id res chain seq x y z
N MET A 1 -32.75 -9.06 -43.65
CA MET A 1 -31.78 -8.16 -42.99
C MET A 1 -31.42 -8.78 -41.65
N GLY A 2 -30.22 -9.38 -41.55
CA GLY A 2 -29.71 -10.03 -40.34
C GLY A 2 -28.97 -9.02 -39.47
N ASP A 3 -29.33 -9.05 -38.19
CA ASP A 3 -29.13 -8.04 -37.15
C ASP A 3 -27.68 -8.00 -36.62
N ALA A 4 -27.22 -6.83 -36.19
CA ALA A 4 -25.89 -6.53 -35.65
C ALA A 4 -25.69 -7.06 -34.21
N THR A 5 -26.23 -8.26 -33.93
CA THR A 5 -26.25 -8.88 -32.59
C THR A 5 -25.04 -9.80 -32.35
N GLU A 6 -24.24 -10.09 -33.37
CA GLU A 6 -23.10 -11.04 -33.35
C GLU A 6 -21.76 -10.50 -32.81
N MET A 7 -21.71 -9.27 -32.26
CA MET A 7 -20.48 -8.75 -31.62
C MET A 7 -20.51 -8.82 -30.08
N ASN A 8 -21.53 -9.46 -29.49
CA ASN A 8 -21.61 -9.71 -28.05
C ASN A 8 -20.90 -11.01 -27.60
N LEU A 9 -20.37 -11.84 -28.50
CA LEU A 9 -19.99 -13.21 -28.15
C LEU A 9 -18.54 -13.44 -27.65
N LEU A 10 -17.65 -12.44 -27.67
CA LEU A 10 -16.27 -12.60 -27.13
C LEU A 10 -15.96 -11.75 -25.89
N GLN A 11 -16.85 -10.85 -25.46
CA GLN A 11 -16.67 -10.07 -24.22
C GLN A 11 -17.25 -10.81 -22.99
N GLU A 12 -18.02 -11.87 -23.19
CA GLU A 12 -18.64 -12.71 -22.15
C GLU A 12 -17.70 -13.77 -21.52
N GLY A 13 -16.39 -13.74 -21.83
CA GLY A 13 -15.45 -14.78 -21.43
C GLY A 13 -14.62 -14.55 -20.15
N ASN A 14 -14.52 -13.33 -19.61
CA ASN A 14 -13.62 -13.07 -18.47
C ASN A 14 -14.20 -12.20 -17.33
N VAL A 15 -15.50 -11.91 -17.38
CA VAL A 15 -16.22 -11.11 -16.35
C VAL A 15 -17.11 -12.00 -15.47
N ALA A 16 -16.97 -13.32 -15.54
CA ALA A 16 -17.74 -14.28 -14.76
C ALA A 16 -16.92 -14.93 -13.64
N ARG A 17 -16.55 -14.20 -12.58
CA ARG A 17 -16.18 -14.86 -11.33
C ARG A 17 -16.30 -14.06 -10.03
N GLN A 18 -17.45 -13.47 -9.75
CA GLN A 18 -17.80 -13.14 -8.35
C GLN A 18 -19.22 -13.57 -8.03
N GLY A 19 -19.40 -14.89 -7.85
CA GLY A 19 -20.63 -15.48 -7.32
C GLY A 19 -20.78 -15.26 -5.80
N PRO A 20 -22.02 -15.12 -5.27
CA PRO A 20 -22.29 -14.63 -3.92
C PRO A 20 -22.68 -15.77 -2.96
N VAL A 21 -21.70 -16.50 -2.41
CA VAL A 21 -21.85 -17.43 -1.26
C VAL A 21 -20.60 -17.40 -0.33
N ARG A 22 -19.62 -16.51 -0.61
CA ARG A 22 -18.18 -16.70 -0.33
C ARG A 22 -17.57 -15.59 0.53
N THR A 23 -18.34 -14.98 1.43
CA THR A 23 -18.03 -13.67 2.07
C THR A 23 -16.83 -13.64 3.03
N GLY A 24 -16.42 -14.75 3.65
CA GLY A 24 -15.24 -14.81 4.53
C GLY A 24 -13.94 -15.11 3.76
N LEU A 25 -13.94 -16.19 2.98
CA LEU A 25 -12.75 -16.65 2.23
C LEU A 25 -12.35 -15.67 1.11
N GLN A 26 -13.31 -14.98 0.48
CA GLN A 26 -13.00 -13.93 -0.50
C GLN A 26 -12.25 -12.76 0.13
N ARG A 27 -12.68 -12.30 1.32
CA ARG A 27 -12.01 -11.19 2.02
C ARG A 27 -10.58 -11.57 2.36
N THR A 28 -10.35 -12.77 2.90
CA THR A 28 -8.99 -13.27 3.16
C THR A 28 -8.16 -13.34 1.89
N PHE A 29 -8.71 -13.87 0.80
CA PHE A 29 -8.00 -13.96 -0.48
C PHE A 29 -7.65 -12.57 -1.04
N MET A 30 -8.59 -11.63 -1.02
CA MET A 30 -8.34 -10.24 -1.45
C MET A 30 -7.28 -9.56 -0.58
N THR A 31 -7.37 -9.73 0.75
CA THR A 31 -6.37 -9.21 1.69
C THR A 31 -4.97 -9.75 1.39
N ILE A 32 -4.83 -11.05 1.14
CA ILE A 32 -3.54 -11.67 0.81
C ILE A 32 -3.02 -11.12 -0.52
N VAL A 33 -3.85 -11.09 -1.56
CA VAL A 33 -3.44 -10.59 -2.89
C VAL A 33 -3.00 -9.13 -2.81
N LEU A 34 -3.79 -8.26 -2.17
CA LEU A 34 -3.44 -6.85 -2.01
C LEU A 34 -2.17 -6.66 -1.17
N ALA A 35 -2.00 -7.45 -0.10
CA ALA A 35 -0.79 -7.41 0.71
C ALA A 35 0.45 -7.87 -0.09
N CYS A 36 0.34 -8.91 -0.91
CA CYS A 36 1.43 -9.34 -1.80
C CYS A 36 1.80 -8.25 -2.82
N ILE A 37 0.81 -7.54 -3.38
CA ILE A 37 1.05 -6.40 -4.27
C ILE A 37 1.80 -5.29 -3.52
N ALA A 38 1.38 -4.96 -2.30
CA ALA A 38 2.05 -3.96 -1.48
C ALA A 38 3.50 -4.35 -1.14
N VAL A 39 3.77 -5.60 -0.76
CA VAL A 39 5.13 -6.10 -0.52
C VAL A 39 5.98 -6.00 -1.78
N THR A 40 5.42 -6.36 -2.93
CA THR A 40 6.12 -6.25 -4.21
C THR A 40 6.48 -4.81 -4.53
N LEU A 41 5.58 -3.86 -4.21
CA LEU A 41 5.80 -2.43 -4.40
C LEU A 41 6.91 -1.89 -3.48
N GLU A 42 6.94 -2.31 -2.21
CA GLU A 42 8.01 -1.97 -1.26
C GLU A 42 9.38 -2.49 -1.70
N ILE A 43 9.46 -3.77 -2.12
CA ILE A 43 10.71 -4.37 -2.65
C ILE A 43 11.16 -3.64 -3.91
N TYR A 44 10.24 -3.35 -4.82
CA TYR A 44 10.55 -2.61 -6.04
C TYR A 44 11.10 -1.22 -5.73
N TYR A 45 10.49 -0.51 -4.78
CA TYR A 45 10.98 0.79 -4.32
C TYR A 45 12.39 0.72 -3.70
N SER A 46 12.69 -0.32 -2.91
CA SER A 46 14.03 -0.57 -2.34
C SER A 46 15.14 -0.50 -3.39
N ILE A 47 14.84 -1.08 -4.55
CA ILE A 47 15.72 -1.20 -5.71
C ILE A 47 15.75 0.13 -6.49
N CYS A 48 14.58 0.75 -6.70
CA CYS A 48 14.38 2.00 -7.44
C CYS A 48 14.67 3.28 -6.63
N ALA A 49 15.61 3.23 -5.68
CA ALA A 49 15.89 4.18 -4.58
C ALA A 49 15.95 5.70 -4.90
N GLY A 50 15.93 6.11 -6.17
CA GLY A 50 15.96 7.52 -6.58
C GLY A 50 14.62 8.25 -6.66
N ALA A 51 13.49 7.55 -6.68
CA ALA A 51 12.19 8.21 -6.91
C ALA A 51 11.55 8.86 -5.66
N CYS A 52 11.98 8.47 -4.45
CA CYS A 52 11.31 8.83 -3.19
C CYS A 52 12.29 9.31 -2.10
N SER A 53 13.40 9.94 -2.50
CA SER A 53 14.51 10.30 -1.59
C SER A 53 14.12 11.24 -0.45
N TYR A 54 13.03 12.00 -0.61
CA TYR A 54 12.54 12.96 0.38
C TYR A 54 11.64 12.32 1.45
N LEU A 55 11.18 11.07 1.25
CA LEU A 55 10.39 10.32 2.23
C LEU A 55 11.19 9.22 2.94
N ARG A 56 12.52 9.17 2.76
CA ARG A 56 13.41 8.33 3.57
C ARG A 56 13.49 8.88 4.99
N GLY A 57 12.45 8.60 5.78
CA GLY A 57 12.42 8.79 7.21
C GLY A 57 12.95 7.55 7.94
N THR A 58 13.45 7.76 9.14
CA THR A 58 13.79 6.67 10.06
C THR A 58 12.85 6.71 11.25
N ILE A 59 12.30 5.56 11.63
CA ILE A 59 11.57 5.36 12.87
C ILE A 59 12.49 4.57 13.80
N PHE A 60 12.85 5.15 14.94
CA PHE A 60 13.81 4.53 15.88
C PHE A 60 15.17 4.14 15.25
N GLY A 61 15.59 4.79 14.17
CA GLY A 61 16.82 4.46 13.43
C GLY A 61 16.66 3.33 12.40
N VAL A 62 15.46 2.78 12.23
CA VAL A 62 15.12 1.83 11.15
C VAL A 62 14.49 2.60 9.99
N ASN A 63 14.91 2.31 8.76
CA ASN A 63 14.32 2.94 7.57
C ASN A 63 12.84 2.56 7.44
N LEU A 64 12.02 3.53 7.03
CA LEU A 64 10.57 3.38 6.88
C LEU A 64 10.18 2.20 5.96
N GLU A 65 11.00 1.91 4.94
CA GLU A 65 10.85 0.78 4.01
C GLU A 65 10.77 -0.57 4.74
N TYR A 66 11.73 -0.85 5.64
CA TYR A 66 11.73 -2.10 6.40
C TYR A 66 10.53 -2.18 7.36
N VAL A 67 10.07 -1.04 7.86
CA VAL A 67 8.87 -0.95 8.69
C VAL A 67 7.63 -1.30 7.86
N GLY A 68 7.51 -0.78 6.63
CA GLY A 68 6.44 -1.09 5.68
C GLY A 68 6.40 -2.58 5.31
N ILE A 69 7.55 -3.17 4.99
CA ILE A 69 7.66 -4.61 4.69
C ILE A 69 7.24 -5.43 5.92
N GLY A 70 7.78 -5.13 7.10
CA GLY A 70 7.43 -5.82 8.33
C GLY A 70 5.94 -5.72 8.67
N TYR A 71 5.35 -4.54 8.45
CA TYR A 71 3.92 -4.29 8.62
C TYR A 71 3.07 -5.19 7.71
N MET A 72 3.40 -5.27 6.42
CA MET A 72 2.67 -6.12 5.47
C MET A 72 2.81 -7.61 5.77
N VAL A 73 4.01 -8.06 6.18
CA VAL A 73 4.22 -9.45 6.63
C VAL A 73 3.35 -9.76 7.85
N CYS A 74 3.24 -8.84 8.81
CA CYS A 74 2.35 -8.98 9.96
C CYS A 74 0.88 -9.07 9.56
N ILE A 75 0.42 -8.29 8.58
CA ILE A 75 -0.96 -8.39 8.04
C ILE A 75 -1.20 -9.77 7.44
N ILE A 76 -0.29 -10.27 6.59
CA ILE A 76 -0.42 -11.59 5.97
C ILE A 76 -0.50 -12.67 7.04
N LEU A 77 0.39 -12.61 8.04
CA LEU A 77 0.40 -13.57 9.15
C LEU A 77 -0.92 -13.53 9.93
N LEU A 78 -1.40 -12.35 10.32
CA LEU A 78 -2.67 -12.20 11.04
C LEU A 78 -3.87 -12.67 10.20
N SER A 79 -3.80 -12.51 8.87
CA SER A 79 -4.80 -13.00 7.93
C SER A 79 -4.86 -14.54 7.90
N ILE A 80 -3.69 -15.20 7.90
CA ILE A 80 -3.59 -16.66 7.98
C ILE A 80 -4.08 -17.17 9.34
N LEU A 81 -3.74 -16.47 10.42
CA LEU A 81 -4.18 -16.80 11.78
C LEU A 81 -5.66 -16.49 12.03
N LYS A 82 -6.38 -15.91 11.06
CA LYS A 82 -7.80 -15.50 11.14
C LYS A 82 -8.12 -14.63 12.36
N LYS A 83 -7.16 -13.80 12.81
CA LYS A 83 -7.37 -12.86 13.92
C LYS A 83 -7.94 -11.54 13.41
N ASP A 84 -9.21 -11.56 13.01
CA ASP A 84 -9.92 -10.42 12.41
C ASP A 84 -9.79 -9.12 13.23
N THR A 85 -9.90 -9.19 14.55
CA THR A 85 -9.84 -8.00 15.42
C THR A 85 -8.46 -7.36 15.41
N LEU A 86 -7.39 -8.16 15.53
CA LEU A 86 -6.02 -7.64 15.49
C LEU A 86 -5.65 -7.15 14.10
N LEU A 87 -6.10 -7.85 13.05
CA LEU A 87 -5.90 -7.44 11.67
C LEU A 87 -6.58 -6.08 11.41
N LEU A 88 -7.80 -5.89 11.91
CA LEU A 88 -8.51 -4.62 11.80
C LEU A 88 -7.79 -3.48 12.54
N VAL A 89 -7.31 -3.74 13.77
CA VAL A 89 -6.49 -2.77 14.53
C VAL A 89 -5.23 -2.38 13.76
N LEU A 90 -4.52 -3.38 13.23
CA LEU A 90 -3.28 -3.15 12.51
C LEU A 90 -3.54 -2.36 11.21
N LEU A 91 -4.62 -2.67 10.49
CA LEU A 91 -5.06 -1.92 9.31
C LEU A 91 -5.47 -0.48 9.65
N SER A 92 -6.24 -0.27 10.73
CA SER A 92 -6.60 1.09 11.16
C SER A 92 -5.40 1.91 11.62
N ALA A 93 -4.42 1.27 12.25
CA ALA A 93 -3.16 1.90 12.61
C ALA A 93 -2.38 2.31 11.35
N GLY A 94 -2.27 1.42 10.36
CA GLY A 94 -1.64 1.72 9.07
C GLY A 94 -2.32 2.89 8.36
N VAL A 95 -3.65 2.94 8.33
CA VAL A 95 -4.39 4.09 7.79
C VAL A 95 -3.99 5.41 8.46
N GLY A 96 -3.81 5.43 9.78
CA GLY A 96 -3.39 6.64 10.49
C GLY A 96 -1.96 7.08 10.13
N ILE A 97 -1.06 6.12 9.97
CA ILE A 97 0.33 6.35 9.54
C ILE A 97 0.38 6.88 8.11
N GLU A 98 -0.30 6.22 7.17
CA GLU A 98 -0.34 6.63 5.76
C GLU A 98 -0.99 8.01 5.60
N PHE A 99 -2.03 8.31 6.39
CA PHE A 99 -2.65 9.62 6.41
C PHE A 99 -1.66 10.72 6.84
N TYR A 100 -0.85 10.45 7.88
CA TYR A 100 0.21 11.38 8.30
C TYR A 100 1.27 11.57 7.20
N LEU A 101 1.68 10.51 6.52
CA LEU A 101 2.66 10.58 5.43
C LEU A 101 2.15 11.35 4.22
N ILE A 102 0.87 11.22 3.87
CA ILE A 102 0.24 12.03 2.82
C ILE A 102 0.21 13.50 3.24
N ALA A 103 -0.17 13.80 4.49
CA ALA A 103 -0.17 15.16 5.00
C ALA A 103 1.24 15.79 4.95
N PHE A 104 2.28 15.02 5.30
CA PHE A 104 3.67 15.44 5.20
C PHE A 104 4.09 15.76 3.75
N GLN A 105 3.71 14.91 2.79
CA GLN A 105 3.95 15.14 1.35
C GLN A 105 3.31 16.43 0.85
N VAL A 106 2.06 16.71 1.27
CA VAL A 106 1.34 17.93 0.90
C VAL A 106 1.98 19.17 1.53
N TRP A 107 2.38 19.10 2.81
CA TRP A 107 3.03 20.22 3.49
C TRP A 107 4.37 20.58 2.83
N HIS A 108 5.18 19.57 2.52
CA HIS A 108 6.50 19.77 1.93
C HIS A 108 6.49 19.79 0.39
N ASN A 109 5.32 19.81 -0.24
CA ASN A 109 5.12 19.89 -1.69
C ASN A 109 5.94 18.85 -2.48
N THR A 110 6.18 17.68 -1.88
CA THR A 110 7.03 16.63 -2.43
C THR A 110 6.22 15.35 -2.49
N TYR A 111 5.81 14.97 -3.69
CA TYR A 111 4.91 13.84 -3.91
C TYR A 111 5.68 12.61 -4.37
N CYS A 112 5.38 11.46 -3.75
CA CYS A 112 5.90 10.18 -4.18
C CYS A 112 4.75 9.25 -4.58
N LEU A 113 4.66 8.94 -5.87
CA LEU A 113 3.60 8.09 -6.41
C LEU A 113 3.60 6.69 -5.77
N TYR A 114 4.78 6.15 -5.44
CA TYR A 114 4.89 4.83 -4.80
C TYR A 114 4.30 4.81 -3.39
N CYS A 115 4.64 5.79 -2.54
CA CYS A 115 4.03 5.91 -1.21
C CYS A 115 2.52 6.15 -1.31
N LEU A 116 2.06 6.96 -2.27
CA LEU A 116 0.63 7.17 -2.48
C LEU A 116 -0.09 5.89 -2.93
N ALA A 117 0.54 5.09 -3.78
CA ALA A 117 0.02 3.79 -4.21
C ALA A 117 -0.04 2.79 -3.05
N PHE A 118 1.01 2.73 -2.22
CA PHE A 118 1.01 1.93 -1.00
C PHE A 118 -0.11 2.35 -0.05
N ALA A 119 -0.24 3.66 0.22
CA ALA A 119 -1.32 4.21 1.02
C ALA A 119 -2.70 3.81 0.48
N ALA A 120 -2.92 3.93 -0.84
CA ALA A 120 -4.16 3.52 -1.49
C ALA A 120 -4.46 2.03 -1.27
N ILE A 121 -3.45 1.17 -1.36
CA ILE A 121 -3.59 -0.26 -1.05
C ILE A 121 -3.98 -0.45 0.42
N VAL A 122 -3.32 0.20 1.39
CA VAL A 122 -3.67 0.12 2.81
C VAL A 122 -5.12 0.56 3.07
N PHE A 123 -5.56 1.68 2.49
CA PHE A 123 -6.94 2.15 2.58
C PHE A 123 -7.93 1.12 2.02
N LEU A 124 -7.60 0.50 0.89
CA LEU A 124 -8.42 -0.54 0.28
C LEU A 124 -8.49 -1.80 1.15
N LEU A 125 -7.35 -2.25 1.72
CA LEU A 125 -7.35 -3.35 2.69
C LEU A 125 -8.23 -3.02 3.89
N PHE A 126 -8.11 -1.81 4.44
CA PHE A 126 -8.93 -1.38 5.57
C PHE A 126 -10.41 -1.40 5.21
N ALA A 127 -10.80 -0.85 4.05
CA ALA A 127 -12.19 -0.84 3.59
C ALA A 127 -12.77 -2.25 3.41
N VAL A 128 -12.02 -3.18 2.81
CA VAL A 128 -12.45 -4.58 2.62
C VAL A 128 -12.63 -5.32 3.94
N ASN A 129 -11.78 -5.03 4.93
CA ASN A 129 -11.80 -5.66 6.24
C ASN A 129 -12.63 -4.89 7.28
N PHE A 130 -13.17 -3.71 6.93
CA PHE A 130 -13.88 -2.84 7.86
C PHE A 130 -15.16 -3.49 8.39
N LYS A 131 -15.32 -3.46 9.72
CA LYS A 131 -16.52 -3.91 10.42
C LYS A 131 -17.10 -2.72 11.21
N ARG A 132 -18.33 -2.32 10.85
CA ARG A 132 -19.02 -1.16 11.45
C ARG A 132 -19.21 -1.28 12.97
N ASP A 133 -19.39 -2.51 13.46
CA ASP A 133 -19.49 -2.85 14.89
C ASP A 133 -18.26 -2.42 15.71
N ARG A 134 -17.08 -2.34 15.10
CA ARG A 134 -15.80 -2.05 15.77
C ARG A 134 -15.19 -0.72 15.35
N THR A 135 -16.03 0.21 14.89
CA THR A 135 -15.58 1.54 14.42
C THR A 135 -14.83 2.31 15.50
N MET A 136 -15.30 2.30 16.75
CA MET A 136 -14.63 2.99 17.87
C MET A 136 -13.20 2.48 18.06
N LEU A 137 -13.00 1.16 17.98
CA LEU A 137 -11.69 0.54 18.12
C LEU A 137 -10.75 0.94 16.97
N CYS A 138 -11.28 1.03 15.74
CA CYS A 138 -10.52 1.53 14.60
C CYS A 138 -10.10 2.98 14.80
N VAL A 139 -11.03 3.86 15.19
CA VAL A 139 -10.75 5.29 15.38
C VAL A 139 -9.69 5.49 16.47
N VAL A 140 -9.83 4.83 17.62
CA VAL A 140 -8.84 4.91 18.70
C VAL A 140 -7.47 4.43 18.22
N SER A 141 -7.42 3.31 17.49
CA SER A 141 -6.16 2.79 16.95
C SER A 141 -5.53 3.71 15.90
N THR A 142 -6.32 4.30 15.00
CA THR A 142 -5.85 5.27 13.99
C THR A 142 -5.27 6.50 14.67
N VAL A 143 -5.98 7.08 15.64
CA VAL A 143 -5.52 8.28 16.37
C VAL A 143 -4.27 7.97 17.18
N ALA A 144 -4.23 6.83 17.88
CA ALA A 144 -3.06 6.41 18.64
C ALA A 144 -1.84 6.21 17.73
N ALA A 145 -2.00 5.55 16.58
CA ALA A 145 -0.93 5.35 15.62
C ALA A 145 -0.43 6.67 15.02
N LEU A 146 -1.33 7.60 14.70
CA LEU A 146 -0.98 8.93 14.19
C LEU A 146 -0.16 9.72 15.22
N ILE A 147 -0.60 9.76 16.47
CA ILE A 147 0.11 10.44 17.56
C ILE A 147 1.49 9.80 17.76
N PHE A 148 1.54 8.47 17.86
CA PHE A 148 2.79 7.73 18.03
C PHE A 148 3.75 8.03 16.88
N PHE A 149 3.29 7.89 15.64
CA PHE A 149 4.09 8.14 14.45
C PHE A 149 4.62 9.57 14.41
N SER A 150 3.78 10.57 14.71
CA SER A 150 4.19 11.97 14.73
C SER A 150 5.29 12.29 15.75
N ILE A 151 5.42 11.53 16.83
CA ILE A 151 6.45 11.74 17.85
C ILE A 151 7.78 11.09 17.42
N PHE A 152 7.71 9.90 16.81
CA PHE A 152 8.91 9.10 16.50
C PHE A 152 9.45 9.30 15.08
N PHE A 153 8.63 9.77 14.15
CA PHE A 153 9.02 9.96 12.77
C PHE A 153 9.97 11.14 12.64
N LYS A 154 11.20 10.87 12.19
CA LYS A 154 12.13 11.89 11.71
C LYS A 154 12.16 11.84 10.18
N GLY A 155 11.44 12.76 9.54
CA GLY A 155 11.54 12.98 8.10
C GLY A 155 12.82 13.74 7.75
N SER A 156 13.56 13.28 6.74
CA SER A 156 14.73 14.01 6.21
C SER A 156 14.31 14.87 5.03
N LEU A 157 14.41 16.19 5.16
CA LEU A 157 14.17 17.14 4.06
C LEU A 157 15.43 17.37 3.19
N ALA A 158 16.58 16.81 3.61
CA ALA A 158 17.83 16.93 2.89
C ALA A 158 17.97 15.77 1.87
N PRO A 159 18.00 16.04 0.56
CA PRO A 159 18.24 15.01 -0.44
C PRO A 159 19.65 14.43 -0.22
N THR A 160 19.72 13.14 0.09
CA THR A 160 21.00 12.44 0.14
C THR A 160 21.34 12.00 -1.29
N TYR A 161 22.07 12.82 -2.03
CA TYR A 161 22.51 12.56 -3.41
C TYR A 161 23.58 11.46 -3.53
N SER A 162 23.51 10.40 -2.74
CA SER A 162 24.56 9.38 -2.66
C SER A 162 24.29 8.10 -3.47
N TYR A 163 23.27 8.06 -4.34
CA TYR A 163 22.94 6.87 -5.14
C TYR A 163 23.08 7.02 -6.66
N THR A 164 23.38 8.22 -7.19
CA THR A 164 23.50 8.42 -8.66
C THR A 164 24.73 7.74 -9.28
N LEU A 165 25.65 7.16 -8.51
CA LEU A 165 26.86 6.50 -9.04
C LEU A 165 26.90 4.96 -9.02
N GLN A 166 25.84 4.27 -8.56
CA GLN A 166 25.87 2.80 -8.45
C GLN A 166 24.58 2.12 -8.96
N ILE A 167 23.81 2.75 -9.85
CA ILE A 167 22.64 2.09 -10.48
C ILE A 167 23.08 1.49 -11.80
N ASN A 168 22.94 0.18 -11.93
CA ASN A 168 23.18 -0.56 -13.17
C ASN A 168 22.23 -0.01 -14.27
N PRO A 169 22.68 0.25 -15.51
CA PRO A 169 21.83 0.83 -16.57
C PRO A 169 20.49 0.10 -16.79
N ILE A 170 20.42 -1.19 -16.46
CA ILE A 170 19.22 -2.02 -16.55
C ILE A 170 18.13 -1.59 -15.54
N GLU A 171 18.48 -1.34 -14.27
CA GLU A 171 17.53 -0.93 -13.23
C GLU A 171 16.92 0.45 -13.51
N ARG A 172 17.71 1.36 -14.12
CA ARG A 172 17.21 2.68 -14.53
C ARG A 172 16.10 2.57 -15.57
N SER A 173 16.23 1.65 -16.54
CA SER A 173 15.26 1.45 -17.62
C SER A 173 13.92 0.83 -17.17
N LEU A 174 13.96 -0.05 -16.16
CA LEU A 174 12.78 -0.60 -15.49
C LEU A 174 11.99 0.50 -14.75
N CYS A 175 12.70 1.36 -14.04
CA CYS A 175 12.11 2.49 -13.32
C CYS A 175 11.48 3.53 -14.27
N GLU A 176 12.06 3.72 -15.45
CA GLU A 176 11.54 4.65 -16.48
C GLU A 176 10.34 4.10 -17.24
N SER A 177 10.32 2.80 -17.56
CA SER A 177 9.21 2.16 -18.31
C SER A 177 7.90 2.14 -17.52
N LEU A 178 7.95 2.17 -16.19
CA LEU A 178 6.73 2.21 -15.37
C LEU A 178 6.12 3.61 -15.27
N LYS A 179 6.94 4.68 -15.32
CA LYS A 179 6.43 6.07 -15.41
C LYS A 179 5.55 6.26 -16.63
N THR A 180 5.86 5.57 -17.72
CA THR A 180 5.11 5.60 -18.98
C THR A 180 3.81 4.79 -18.93
N PHE A 181 3.65 3.86 -17.99
CA PHE A 181 2.43 3.08 -17.81
C PHE A 181 1.40 3.75 -16.87
N THR A 182 1.84 4.72 -16.06
CA THR A 182 0.99 5.44 -15.10
C THR A 182 0.66 6.88 -15.52
N ALA A 183 1.10 7.32 -16.70
CA ALA A 183 0.76 8.62 -17.31
C ALA A 183 -0.30 8.42 -18.39
#